data_AF-A0A7E6EL54-F1
#
_entry.id   AF-A0A7E6EL54-F1
#
_cell.length_a   1.000
_cell.length_b   1.000
_cell.length_c   1.000
_cell.angle_alpha   90.00
_cell.angle_beta   90.00
_cell.angle_gamma   90.00
#
_symmetry.space_group_name_H-M   'P 1'
#
loop_
_entity.id
_entity.type
_entity.pdbx_description
1 polymer ?
#
loop_
_entity_poly.entity_id
_entity_poly.type
_entity_poly.pdbx_seq_one_letter_code
_entity_poly.pdbx_strand_id
1 'polypeptide(L)'
;MLQSTGRFLLCAFLATIVSPIVADYVIDVKFIKFENYNRLLANGRTCSNFGSQQCQTTLHVCARPDDTSTLCRYGETKTGVIGDNVIDLNKTFIGTARNPITYMIRQPFQKFVVSFTAKSNNELIAEYVYQSGYYLPQRSVEEARYKLITTRGSQNPTTQLTYQIRSYCSHGYYGPNCITRCDNPTSEQTRFQCDINGQKVCKPGFTGPFCNPDADPCRSAPCKNNATCNRMGSTFRCSCHPLYTGQFCIEGIDDCKRASSPCLNGGTCVDLINSYYCKCAYGYTGSKCENGLSACLSAPCMNGGQCSNEGTSFVCHCLPNFYGHRCQFEDKCRSVTCLNGGRCTTTNFVAKCICPLHFKGKYCEDPQASFKCPEPSGLFPDPQSCRHFYQCDWNIAYRKDCPGNLDFNKVLKVCDWQYRADCNIGK
;
A
#
# COMPACT_ATOMS: atom_id res chain seq x y z
N MET A 1 12.45 -39.00 -79.94
CA MET A 1 11.06 -38.91 -79.48
C MET A 1 11.05 -38.25 -78.11
N LEU A 2 10.27 -37.17 -78.02
CA LEU A 2 9.79 -36.46 -76.82
C LEU A 2 10.81 -35.85 -75.84
N GLN A 3 10.99 -34.54 -76.02
CA GLN A 3 11.21 -33.53 -74.99
C GLN A 3 10.13 -33.62 -73.89
N SER A 4 10.53 -33.50 -72.62
CA SER A 4 9.67 -32.99 -71.56
C SER A 4 10.51 -32.09 -70.65
N THR A 5 10.39 -30.79 -70.91
CA THR A 5 10.91 -29.70 -70.11
C THR A 5 10.02 -29.51 -68.88
N GLY A 6 10.64 -29.48 -67.70
CA GLY A 6 9.96 -29.21 -66.44
C GLY A 6 9.30 -27.83 -66.46
N ARG A 7 7.97 -27.80 -66.33
CA ARG A 7 7.21 -26.59 -66.03
C ARG A 7 7.25 -26.33 -64.53
N PHE A 8 8.20 -25.51 -64.08
CA PHE A 8 8.05 -24.76 -62.84
C PHE A 8 6.93 -23.73 -63.06
N LEU A 9 5.75 -24.00 -62.51
CA LEU A 9 4.73 -22.97 -62.31
C LEU A 9 5.26 -22.00 -61.26
N LEU A 10 5.84 -20.89 -61.72
CA LEU A 10 5.99 -19.67 -60.94
C LEU A 10 4.58 -19.15 -60.63
N CYS A 11 3.99 -19.61 -59.53
CA CYS A 11 2.99 -18.81 -58.83
C CYS A 11 3.72 -17.59 -58.28
N ALA A 12 3.70 -16.51 -59.06
CA ALA A 12 3.98 -15.18 -58.55
C ALA A 12 2.95 -14.88 -57.45
N PHE A 13 3.31 -15.19 -56.20
CA PHE A 13 2.69 -14.57 -55.05
C PHE A 13 2.99 -13.07 -55.18
N LEU A 14 2.06 -12.35 -55.80
CA LEU A 14 1.82 -10.96 -55.44
C LEU A 14 1.36 -11.01 -53.98
N ALA A 15 2.32 -11.13 -53.07
CA ALA A 15 2.18 -10.64 -51.72
C ALA A 15 1.95 -9.14 -51.89
N THR A 16 0.69 -8.77 -52.08
CA THR A 16 0.25 -7.45 -51.67
C THR A 16 0.74 -7.35 -50.24
N ILE A 17 1.73 -6.49 -50.02
CA ILE A 17 2.11 -6.07 -48.69
C ILE A 17 0.84 -5.38 -48.20
N VAL A 18 -0.06 -6.16 -47.59
CA VAL A 18 -1.10 -5.63 -46.75
C VAL A 18 -0.30 -5.05 -45.59
N SER A 19 0.12 -3.79 -45.74
CA SER A 19 0.60 -3.01 -44.62
C SER A 19 -0.42 -3.25 -43.52
N PRO A 20 -0.03 -3.86 -42.38
CA PRO A 20 -0.97 -4.04 -41.30
C PRO A 20 -1.54 -2.65 -41.02
N ILE A 21 -2.86 -2.51 -41.10
CA ILE A 21 -3.53 -1.26 -40.75
C ILE A 21 -3.32 -1.13 -39.24
N VAL A 22 -2.18 -0.56 -38.84
CA VAL A 22 -1.90 -0.18 -37.47
C VAL A 22 -2.82 1.01 -37.21
N ALA A 23 -3.82 0.82 -36.37
CA ALA A 23 -4.69 1.91 -36.01
C ALA A 23 -3.90 3.00 -35.30
N ASP A 24 -4.35 4.24 -35.48
CA ASP A 24 -3.72 5.38 -34.84
C ASP A 24 -3.85 5.25 -33.30
N TYR A 25 -2.70 5.18 -32.62
CA TYR A 25 -2.64 5.50 -31.20
C TYR A 25 -2.67 7.03 -31.09
N VAL A 26 -3.58 7.56 -30.29
CA VAL A 26 -3.81 8.99 -30.16
C VAL A 26 -3.27 9.50 -28.84
N ILE A 27 -2.47 10.58 -28.90
CA ILE A 27 -2.06 11.37 -27.73
C ILE A 27 -2.71 12.74 -27.87
N ASP A 28 -3.58 13.09 -26.91
CA ASP A 28 -4.13 14.44 -26.79
C ASP A 28 -3.41 15.18 -25.67
N VAL A 29 -2.86 16.36 -25.97
CA VAL A 29 -2.31 17.28 -24.98
C VAL A 29 -3.12 18.57 -24.99
N LYS A 30 -3.88 18.80 -23.92
CA LYS A 30 -4.66 20.02 -23.70
C LYS A 30 -3.96 20.95 -22.72
N PHE A 31 -3.49 22.09 -23.18
CA PHE A 31 -2.88 23.10 -22.32
C PHE A 31 -3.94 23.86 -21.52
N ILE A 32 -3.62 24.14 -20.26
CA ILE A 32 -4.51 24.81 -19.32
C ILE A 32 -3.93 26.15 -18.87
N LYS A 33 -2.66 26.17 -18.46
CA LYS A 33 -2.03 27.39 -17.92
C LYS A 33 -0.52 27.36 -18.09
N PHE A 34 0.08 28.52 -18.35
CA PHE A 34 1.52 28.73 -18.27
C PHE A 34 1.82 29.89 -17.33
N GLU A 35 2.85 29.75 -16.50
CA GLU A 35 3.20 30.71 -15.45
C GLU A 35 4.71 30.95 -15.44
N ASN A 36 5.11 32.20 -15.65
CA ASN A 36 6.46 32.72 -15.48
C ASN A 36 6.40 34.04 -14.70
N TYR A 37 6.06 33.96 -13.41
CA TYR A 37 5.81 35.11 -12.55
C TYR A 37 6.95 36.13 -12.53
N ASN A 38 8.20 35.65 -12.57
CA ASN A 38 9.39 36.49 -12.47
C ASN A 38 9.87 37.01 -13.84
N ARG A 39 9.17 36.67 -14.94
CA ARG A 39 9.53 37.03 -16.32
C ARG A 39 10.96 36.61 -16.68
N LEU A 40 11.46 35.50 -16.14
CA LEU A 40 12.86 35.10 -16.28
C LEU A 40 13.06 34.12 -17.44
N LEU A 41 14.19 34.27 -18.13
CA LEU A 41 14.76 33.31 -19.05
C LEU A 41 15.57 32.24 -18.29
N ALA A 42 15.94 31.16 -18.96
CA ALA A 42 16.76 30.07 -18.40
C ALA A 42 18.15 30.53 -17.92
N ASN A 43 18.65 31.65 -18.45
CA ASN A 43 19.93 32.25 -18.06
C ASN A 43 19.80 33.27 -16.91
N GLY A 44 18.63 33.42 -16.30
CA GLY A 44 18.38 34.34 -15.19
C GLY A 44 18.14 35.80 -15.58
N ARG A 45 18.20 36.16 -16.87
CA ARG A 45 17.82 37.50 -17.34
C ARG A 45 16.30 37.64 -17.43
N THR A 46 15.80 38.86 -17.27
CA THR A 46 14.40 39.19 -17.54
C THR A 46 14.13 39.20 -19.04
N CYS A 47 12.97 38.71 -19.46
CA CYS A 47 12.47 38.91 -20.82
C CYS A 47 12.44 40.39 -21.17
N SER A 48 12.88 40.73 -22.38
CA SER A 48 12.71 42.06 -22.95
C SER A 48 12.19 41.97 -24.38
N ASN A 49 11.26 42.87 -24.70
CA ASN A 49 10.72 43.01 -26.05
C ASN A 49 10.69 44.50 -26.40
N PHE A 50 11.56 44.92 -27.33
CA PHE A 50 11.70 46.32 -27.75
C PHE A 50 11.79 47.33 -26.58
N GLY A 51 12.52 46.99 -25.51
CA GLY A 51 12.71 47.87 -24.35
C GLY A 51 11.61 47.79 -23.28
N SER A 52 10.54 47.03 -23.51
CA SER A 52 9.53 46.70 -22.48
C SER A 52 9.84 45.35 -21.82
N GLN A 53 9.61 45.22 -20.51
CA GLN A 53 9.77 43.95 -19.78
C GLN A 53 8.61 42.98 -20.07
N GLN A 54 8.45 42.55 -21.32
CA GLN A 54 7.41 41.61 -21.74
C GLN A 54 8.03 40.36 -22.38
N CYS A 55 7.54 39.18 -22.01
CA CYS A 55 7.87 37.93 -22.68
C CYS A 55 6.93 37.72 -23.89
N GLN A 56 7.49 37.35 -25.03
CA GLN A 56 6.73 36.83 -26.16
C GLN A 56 6.82 35.31 -26.14
N THR A 57 6.09 34.69 -25.21
CA THR A 57 6.20 33.26 -24.94
C THR A 57 5.68 32.46 -26.13
N THR A 58 6.47 31.50 -26.60
CA THR A 58 6.13 30.49 -27.61
C THR A 58 6.35 29.10 -27.02
N LEU A 59 5.57 28.11 -27.44
CA LEU A 59 5.76 26.72 -27.07
C LEU A 59 6.10 25.88 -28.30
N HIS A 60 7.09 25.03 -28.14
CA HIS A 60 7.39 23.93 -29.05
C HIS A 60 7.11 22.61 -28.34
N VAL A 61 6.22 21.82 -28.91
CA VAL A 61 5.78 20.52 -28.37
C VAL A 61 6.34 19.43 -29.26
N CYS A 62 7.01 18.44 -28.68
CA CYS A 62 7.69 17.39 -29.40
C CYS A 62 7.34 16.02 -28.80
N ALA A 63 6.73 15.15 -29.59
CA ALA A 63 6.38 13.80 -29.19
C ALA A 63 7.37 12.77 -29.78
N ARG A 64 7.88 11.87 -28.93
CA ARG A 64 8.97 10.93 -29.28
C ARG A 64 8.83 9.59 -28.54
N PRO A 65 9.47 8.49 -29.04
CA PRO A 65 9.35 7.16 -28.45
C PRO A 65 9.96 7.02 -27.04
N ASP A 66 11.03 7.75 -26.77
CA ASP A 66 11.77 7.64 -25.52
C ASP A 66 12.56 8.93 -25.24
N ASP A 67 13.20 9.01 -24.06
CA ASP A 67 13.97 10.19 -23.64
C ASP A 67 15.31 10.37 -24.38
N THR A 68 15.80 9.32 -25.05
CA THR A 68 17.07 9.33 -25.77
C THR A 68 16.93 9.88 -27.19
N SER A 69 15.74 9.77 -27.78
CA SER A 69 15.45 10.29 -29.11
C SER A 69 15.40 11.82 -29.10
N THR A 70 16.28 12.49 -29.84
CA THR A 70 16.20 13.95 -30.04
C THR A 70 15.19 14.35 -31.13
N LEU A 71 14.81 13.40 -31.99
CA LEU A 71 13.86 13.62 -33.08
C LEU A 71 12.41 13.42 -32.60
N CYS A 72 11.53 14.35 -32.99
CA CYS A 72 10.09 14.32 -32.72
C CYS A 72 9.36 13.32 -33.64
N ARG A 73 9.72 12.03 -33.54
CA ARG A 73 9.25 10.98 -34.46
C ARG A 73 7.73 10.81 -34.49
N TYR A 74 7.03 11.14 -33.40
CA TYR A 74 5.56 11.09 -33.35
C TYR A 74 4.88 12.38 -33.78
N GLY A 75 5.66 13.43 -34.04
CA GLY A 75 5.18 14.74 -34.46
C GLY A 75 5.65 15.86 -33.55
N GLU A 76 5.60 17.07 -34.08
CA GLU A 76 5.91 18.30 -33.36
C GLU A 76 4.92 19.40 -33.69
N THR A 77 4.81 20.40 -32.82
CA THR A 77 3.94 21.56 -33.03
C THR A 77 4.56 22.81 -32.42
N LYS A 78 4.56 23.90 -33.17
CA LYS A 78 4.99 25.22 -32.71
C LYS A 78 3.77 26.13 -32.62
N THR A 79 3.55 26.74 -31.47
CA THR A 79 2.30 27.47 -31.17
C THR A 79 2.28 28.91 -31.66
N GLY A 80 3.37 29.47 -32.16
CA GLY A 80 3.50 30.93 -32.22
C GLY A 80 3.42 31.57 -30.82
N VAL A 81 3.18 32.88 -30.76
CA VAL A 81 3.13 33.61 -29.48
C VAL A 81 1.82 33.28 -28.74
N ILE A 82 1.96 32.71 -27.55
CA ILE A 82 0.85 32.32 -26.67
C ILE A 82 0.51 33.39 -25.63
N GLY A 83 1.43 34.31 -25.33
CA GLY A 83 1.20 35.44 -24.41
C GLY A 83 2.40 35.82 -23.56
N ASP A 84 2.13 36.62 -22.53
CA ASP A 84 3.12 37.21 -21.61
C ASP A 84 2.94 36.66 -20.17
N ASN A 85 4.04 36.24 -19.54
CA ASN A 85 4.18 35.71 -18.16
C ASN A 85 3.18 34.66 -17.69
N VAL A 86 1.94 35.07 -17.37
CA VAL A 86 0.88 34.23 -16.81
C VAL A 86 -0.24 34.17 -17.81
N ILE A 87 -0.43 32.99 -18.41
CA ILE A 87 -1.23 32.81 -19.61
C ILE A 87 -2.28 31.73 -19.33
N ASP A 88 -3.55 32.10 -19.48
CA ASP A 88 -4.64 31.14 -19.56
C ASP A 88 -4.68 30.51 -20.95
N LEU A 89 -4.38 29.20 -20.99
CA LEU A 89 -4.31 28.40 -22.19
C LEU A 89 -5.54 27.52 -22.39
N ASN A 90 -6.54 27.55 -21.49
CA ASN A 90 -7.76 26.75 -21.60
C ASN A 90 -8.75 27.31 -22.62
N LYS A 91 -8.25 27.51 -23.85
CA LYS A 91 -8.95 28.03 -25.02
C LYS A 91 -8.81 27.02 -26.16
N THR A 92 -9.61 27.16 -27.21
CA THR A 92 -9.59 26.28 -28.39
C THR A 92 -8.31 26.39 -29.22
N PHE A 93 -7.62 27.53 -29.14
CA PHE A 93 -6.34 27.77 -29.79
C PHE A 93 -5.36 28.43 -28.81
N ILE A 94 -4.09 28.05 -28.91
CA ILE A 94 -2.97 28.67 -28.19
C ILE A 94 -1.99 29.22 -29.21
N GLY A 95 -1.97 30.54 -29.35
CA GLY A 95 -1.36 31.20 -30.50
C GLY A 95 -1.98 30.69 -31.81
N THR A 96 -1.20 30.03 -32.65
CA THR A 96 -1.63 29.45 -33.93
C THR A 96 -1.97 27.96 -33.87
N ALA A 97 -1.71 27.27 -32.75
CA ALA A 97 -1.97 25.84 -32.61
C ALA A 97 -3.36 25.57 -32.02
N ARG A 98 -4.02 24.48 -32.44
CA ARG A 98 -5.25 23.98 -31.78
C ARG A 98 -4.93 23.45 -30.39
N ASN A 99 -5.91 23.49 -29.52
CA ASN A 99 -5.84 22.94 -28.18
C ASN A 99 -7.12 22.13 -27.88
N PRO A 100 -7.05 20.80 -27.71
CA PRO A 100 -5.84 19.98 -27.59
C PRO A 100 -5.01 19.87 -28.87
N ILE A 101 -3.71 19.66 -28.70
CA ILE A 101 -2.81 19.19 -29.76
C ILE A 101 -2.91 17.66 -29.78
N THR A 102 -3.20 17.10 -30.95
CA THR A 102 -3.42 15.66 -31.14
C THR A 102 -2.32 15.07 -32.01
N TYR A 103 -1.66 14.03 -31.51
CA TYR A 103 -0.67 13.25 -32.25
C TYR A 103 -1.21 11.84 -32.53
N MET A 104 -1.16 11.44 -33.79
CA MET A 104 -1.58 10.11 -34.25
C MET A 104 -0.34 9.28 -34.58
N ILE A 105 -0.18 8.14 -33.91
CA ILE A 105 1.00 7.29 -34.03
C ILE A 105 0.60 5.96 -34.69
N ARG A 106 1.26 5.64 -35.80
CA ARG A 106 0.99 4.45 -36.64
C ARG A 106 2.04 3.34 -36.49
N GLN A 107 2.75 3.31 -35.37
CA GLN A 107 3.79 2.31 -35.10
C GLN A 107 3.58 1.72 -33.71
N PRO A 108 3.95 0.44 -33.48
CA PRO A 108 3.88 -0.18 -32.16
C PRO A 108 4.85 0.52 -31.20
N PHE A 109 4.43 0.80 -29.97
CA PHE A 109 5.32 1.31 -28.93
C PHE A 109 4.78 1.03 -27.53
N GLN A 110 5.68 0.98 -26.55
CA GLN A 110 5.33 0.70 -25.15
C GLN A 110 5.37 1.94 -24.24
N LYS A 111 6.08 3.00 -24.68
CA LYS A 111 6.21 4.29 -23.99
C LYS A 111 6.32 5.43 -25.01
N PHE A 112 6.00 6.63 -24.57
CA PHE A 112 6.20 7.87 -25.28
C PHE A 112 6.63 8.98 -24.32
N VAL A 113 7.32 9.96 -24.86
CA VAL A 113 7.73 11.17 -24.16
C VAL A 113 7.21 12.37 -24.93
N VAL A 114 6.66 13.33 -24.20
CA VAL A 114 6.28 14.64 -24.75
C VAL A 114 7.11 15.69 -24.06
N SER A 115 7.96 16.39 -24.80
CA SER A 115 8.68 17.55 -24.30
C SER A 115 8.01 18.84 -24.74
N PHE A 116 8.13 19.85 -23.88
CA PHE A 116 7.62 21.19 -24.09
C PHE A 116 8.75 22.17 -23.88
N THR A 117 9.08 22.96 -24.90
CA THR A 117 10.13 23.97 -24.82
C THR A 117 9.48 25.34 -24.90
N ALA A 118 9.57 26.12 -23.82
CA ALA A 118 9.08 27.49 -23.76
C ALA A 118 10.21 28.46 -24.10
N LYS A 119 9.95 29.38 -25.04
CA LYS A 119 10.91 30.41 -25.46
C LYS A 119 10.27 31.78 -25.54
N SER A 120 11.03 32.83 -25.26
CA SER A 120 10.68 34.22 -25.58
C SER A 120 11.70 34.75 -26.59
N ASN A 121 11.27 35.26 -27.74
CA ASN A 121 12.17 35.79 -28.77
C ASN A 121 13.30 34.81 -29.15
N ASN A 122 12.97 33.52 -29.28
CA ASN A 122 13.90 32.39 -29.49
C ASN A 122 14.88 32.08 -28.34
N GLU A 123 14.88 32.86 -27.26
CA GLU A 123 15.66 32.56 -26.05
C GLU A 123 14.89 31.61 -25.13
N LEU A 124 15.61 30.66 -24.52
CA LEU A 124 15.02 29.63 -23.68
C LEU A 124 14.47 30.23 -22.38
N ILE A 125 13.22 29.92 -22.05
CA ILE A 125 12.64 30.14 -20.72
C ILE A 125 12.87 28.89 -19.86
N ALA A 126 12.33 27.75 -20.31
CA ALA A 126 12.46 26.47 -19.63
C ALA A 126 11.99 25.33 -20.54
N GLU A 127 12.41 24.12 -20.19
CA GLU A 127 11.89 22.87 -20.74
C GLU A 127 11.09 22.09 -19.70
N TYR A 128 10.09 21.36 -20.19
CA TYR A 128 9.22 20.49 -19.41
C TYR A 128 9.11 19.14 -20.12
N VAL A 129 8.97 18.05 -19.36
CA VAL A 129 8.92 16.70 -19.93
C VAL A 129 7.79 15.91 -19.27
N TYR A 130 7.01 15.22 -20.10
CA TYR A 130 6.08 14.16 -19.71
C TYR A 130 6.62 12.82 -20.20
N GLN A 131 6.69 11.84 -19.30
CA GLN A 131 7.03 10.46 -19.63
C GLN A 131 5.81 9.57 -19.39
N SER A 132 5.35 8.87 -20.43
CA SER A 132 4.33 7.86 -20.26
C SER A 132 4.98 6.65 -19.55
N GLY A 133 4.40 6.22 -18.43
CA GLY A 133 4.76 4.93 -17.84
C GLY A 133 4.42 3.76 -18.78
N TYR A 134 4.46 2.53 -18.25
CA TYR A 134 4.12 1.30 -19.00
C TYR A 134 2.60 1.06 -19.16
N TYR A 135 1.79 2.12 -19.12
CA TYR A 135 0.33 1.98 -19.08
C TYR A 135 -0.25 1.77 -20.48
N LEU A 136 -1.23 0.86 -20.58
CA LEU A 136 -1.99 0.60 -21.81
C LEU A 136 -2.80 1.84 -22.22
N PRO A 137 -3.00 2.11 -23.53
CA PRO A 137 -3.92 3.14 -23.98
C PRO A 137 -5.35 2.85 -23.52
N GLN A 138 -6.13 3.90 -23.31
CA GLN A 138 -7.56 3.77 -23.04
C GLN A 138 -8.32 3.35 -24.31
N ARG A 139 -9.50 2.72 -24.16
CA ARG A 139 -10.15 1.96 -25.25
C ARG A 139 -10.67 2.80 -26.40
N SER A 140 -11.09 4.03 -26.12
CA SER A 140 -11.64 4.93 -27.12
C SER A 140 -11.60 6.37 -26.64
N VAL A 141 -11.90 7.32 -27.53
CA VAL A 141 -11.96 8.74 -27.20
C VAL A 141 -13.04 9.07 -26.15
N GLU A 142 -14.13 8.30 -26.14
CA GLU A 142 -15.27 8.46 -25.22
C GLU A 142 -14.94 8.00 -23.80
N GLU A 143 -14.17 6.91 -23.67
CA GLU A 143 -13.74 6.38 -22.38
C GLU A 143 -12.46 7.06 -21.86
N ALA A 144 -11.67 7.65 -22.77
CA ALA A 144 -10.36 8.23 -22.47
C ALA A 144 -10.44 9.45 -21.54
N ARG A 145 -10.05 9.25 -20.28
CA ARG A 145 -9.97 10.31 -19.26
C ARG A 145 -8.66 11.09 -19.34
N TYR A 146 -8.79 12.41 -19.28
CA TYR A 146 -7.66 13.33 -19.13
C TYR A 146 -7.02 13.22 -17.75
N LYS A 147 -5.69 13.20 -17.73
CA LYS A 147 -4.88 13.36 -16.53
C LYS A 147 -4.32 14.78 -16.47
N LEU A 148 -4.66 15.53 -15.43
CA LEU A 148 -4.12 16.86 -15.17
C LEU A 148 -2.70 16.75 -14.60
N ILE A 149 -1.76 17.48 -15.19
CA ILE A 149 -0.35 17.51 -14.83
C ILE A 149 0.11 18.96 -14.71
N THR A 150 0.86 19.27 -13.65
CA THR A 150 1.59 20.53 -13.50
C THR A 150 3.07 20.22 -13.36
N THR A 151 3.89 20.74 -14.26
CA THR A 151 5.35 20.55 -14.25
C THR A 151 6.06 21.88 -14.03
N ARG A 152 7.22 21.83 -13.36
CA ARG A 152 8.14 22.97 -13.24
C ARG A 152 9.20 22.93 -14.33
N GLY A 153 9.69 24.11 -14.70
CA GLY A 153 10.75 24.23 -15.69
C GLY A 153 12.08 23.65 -15.20
N SER A 154 12.80 22.93 -16.05
CA SER A 154 14.10 22.32 -15.71
C SER A 154 15.17 23.39 -15.41
N GLN A 155 15.37 24.33 -16.32
CA GLN A 155 16.38 25.39 -16.21
C GLN A 155 15.89 26.58 -15.38
N ASN A 156 14.56 26.81 -15.35
CA ASN A 156 13.92 27.84 -14.54
C ASN A 156 12.78 27.23 -13.70
N PRO A 157 13.06 26.74 -12.48
CA PRO A 157 12.07 26.08 -11.64
C PRO A 157 10.95 26.99 -11.13
N THR A 158 11.07 28.30 -11.33
CA THR A 158 10.02 29.27 -10.96
C THR A 158 8.87 29.30 -11.98
N THR A 159 9.07 28.71 -13.15
CA THR A 159 8.03 28.59 -14.17
C THR A 159 7.24 27.30 -14.03
N GLN A 160 5.95 27.36 -14.34
CA GLN A 160 5.04 26.22 -14.29
C GLN A 160 4.25 26.09 -15.59
N LEU A 161 4.03 24.85 -15.99
CA LEU A 161 3.19 24.49 -17.12
C LEU A 161 2.14 23.48 -16.64
N THR A 162 0.87 23.85 -16.76
CA THR A 162 -0.26 22.98 -16.43
C THR A 162 -0.98 22.56 -17.71
N TYR A 163 -1.13 21.25 -17.89
CA TYR A 163 -1.76 20.63 -19.05
C TYR A 163 -2.50 19.36 -18.64
N GLN A 164 -3.44 18.94 -19.47
CA GLN A 164 -4.12 17.67 -19.40
C GLN A 164 -3.61 16.78 -20.53
N ILE A 165 -3.34 15.52 -20.24
CA ILE A 165 -2.91 14.55 -21.25
C ILE A 165 -3.73 13.27 -21.15
N ARG A 166 -4.10 12.70 -22.29
CA ARG A 166 -4.71 11.38 -22.38
C ARG A 166 -4.17 10.65 -23.60
N SER A 167 -4.25 9.33 -23.55
CA SER A 167 -3.88 8.48 -24.65
C SER A 167 -4.86 7.33 -24.84
N TYR A 168 -5.21 7.04 -26.09
CA TYR A 168 -6.24 6.06 -26.44
C TYR A 168 -6.07 5.53 -27.86
N CYS A 169 -6.72 4.40 -28.15
CA CYS A 169 -6.78 3.87 -29.50
C CYS A 169 -7.89 4.52 -30.33
N SER A 170 -7.67 4.66 -31.64
CA SER A 170 -8.75 5.00 -32.58
C SER A 170 -9.97 4.09 -32.42
N HIS A 171 -11.14 4.62 -32.76
CA HIS A 171 -12.42 3.93 -32.61
C HIS A 171 -12.35 2.51 -33.20
N GLY A 172 -12.78 1.52 -32.40
CA GLY A 172 -12.80 0.12 -32.82
C GLY A 172 -11.50 -0.65 -32.59
N TYR A 173 -10.46 -0.02 -32.05
CA TYR A 173 -9.18 -0.66 -31.78
C TYR A 173 -8.85 -0.73 -30.30
N TYR A 174 -8.20 -1.83 -29.91
CA TYR A 174 -7.97 -2.22 -28.52
C TYR A 174 -6.57 -2.80 -28.35
N GLY A 175 -6.20 -2.98 -27.09
CA GLY A 175 -4.96 -3.59 -26.67
C GLY A 175 -3.76 -2.62 -26.65
N PRO A 176 -2.59 -3.10 -26.17
CA PRO A 176 -1.41 -2.26 -25.91
C PRO A 176 -0.95 -1.42 -27.09
N ASN A 177 -1.04 -1.98 -28.30
CA ASN A 177 -0.53 -1.39 -29.53
C ASN A 177 -1.65 -0.98 -30.50
N CYS A 178 -2.91 -0.92 -30.03
CA CYS A 178 -4.08 -0.64 -30.87
C CYS A 178 -4.18 -1.54 -32.12
N ILE A 179 -3.77 -2.81 -32.00
CA ILE A 179 -3.79 -3.79 -33.11
C ILE A 179 -5.03 -4.67 -33.09
N THR A 180 -5.70 -4.80 -31.95
CA THR A 180 -6.89 -5.65 -31.83
C THR A 180 -8.09 -4.88 -32.33
N ARG A 181 -8.68 -5.28 -33.45
CA ARG A 181 -9.86 -4.63 -34.01
C ARG A 181 -11.15 -5.32 -33.53
N CYS A 182 -12.05 -4.54 -32.95
CA CYS A 182 -13.42 -4.93 -32.63
C CYS A 182 -14.36 -3.75 -32.86
N ASP A 183 -14.91 -3.68 -34.06
CA ASP A 183 -16.02 -2.78 -34.38
C ASP A 183 -17.33 -3.50 -34.05
N ASN A 184 -18.18 -2.85 -33.24
CA ASN A 184 -19.55 -3.32 -32.98
C ASN A 184 -20.55 -2.43 -33.73
N PRO A 185 -20.70 -2.61 -35.06
CA PRO A 185 -21.63 -1.82 -35.85
C PRO A 185 -23.06 -2.03 -35.35
N THR A 186 -23.92 -1.01 -35.51
CA THR A 186 -25.29 -1.00 -34.97
C THR A 186 -26.12 -2.22 -35.38
N SER A 187 -25.87 -2.78 -36.57
CA SER A 187 -26.51 -4.00 -37.08
C SER A 187 -26.12 -5.29 -36.34
N GLU A 188 -24.98 -5.32 -35.66
CA GLU A 188 -24.44 -6.50 -34.96
C GLU A 188 -24.48 -6.36 -33.43
N GLN A 189 -24.92 -5.20 -32.92
CA GLN A 189 -25.07 -4.93 -31.48
C GLN A 189 -26.01 -5.92 -30.79
N THR A 190 -26.94 -6.56 -31.50
CA THR A 190 -27.82 -7.59 -30.95
C THR A 190 -27.10 -8.93 -30.71
N ARG A 191 -25.94 -9.16 -31.35
CA ARG A 191 -25.23 -10.45 -31.35
C ARG A 191 -24.00 -10.50 -30.44
N PHE A 192 -23.25 -9.41 -30.37
CA PHE A 192 -22.06 -9.34 -29.50
C PHE A 192 -21.77 -7.92 -29.00
N GLN A 193 -20.85 -7.86 -28.05
CA GLN A 193 -20.19 -6.64 -27.59
C GLN A 193 -18.68 -6.88 -27.53
N CYS A 194 -17.89 -5.82 -27.65
CA CYS A 194 -16.45 -5.90 -27.45
C CYS A 194 -16.15 -5.79 -25.96
N ASP A 195 -15.32 -6.70 -25.44
CA ASP A 195 -14.80 -6.56 -24.09
C ASP A 195 -13.65 -5.56 -24.02
N ILE A 196 -13.01 -5.54 -22.85
CA ILE A 196 -11.97 -4.60 -22.50
C ILE A 196 -10.69 -4.76 -23.33
N ASN A 197 -10.48 -5.93 -23.93
CA ASN A 197 -9.31 -6.30 -24.71
C ASN A 197 -9.61 -6.28 -26.23
N GLY A 198 -10.84 -5.94 -26.61
CA GLY A 198 -11.30 -6.02 -28.00
C GLY A 198 -11.69 -7.43 -28.43
N GLN A 199 -11.98 -8.34 -27.50
CA GLN A 199 -12.53 -9.65 -27.82
C GLN A 199 -14.06 -9.56 -27.95
N LYS A 200 -14.63 -10.27 -28.93
CA LYS A 200 -16.08 -10.39 -29.08
C LYS A 200 -16.65 -11.26 -27.96
N VAL A 201 -17.53 -10.67 -27.15
CA VAL A 201 -18.34 -11.36 -26.15
C VAL A 201 -19.75 -11.48 -26.69
N CYS A 202 -20.16 -12.71 -26.97
CA CYS A 202 -21.48 -13.00 -27.49
C CYS A 202 -22.56 -12.65 -26.47
N LYS A 203 -23.64 -12.02 -26.93
CA LYS A 203 -24.83 -11.79 -26.11
C LYS A 203 -25.55 -13.13 -25.83
N PRO A 204 -26.42 -13.20 -24.80
CA PRO A 204 -27.16 -14.42 -24.49
C PRO A 204 -27.86 -14.98 -25.74
N GLY A 205 -27.62 -16.26 -26.03
CA GLY A 205 -28.17 -16.92 -27.21
C GLY A 205 -27.32 -16.85 -28.48
N PHE A 206 -26.06 -16.44 -28.38
CA PHE A 206 -25.10 -16.53 -29.49
C PHE A 206 -23.82 -17.22 -29.01
N THR A 207 -23.22 -18.04 -29.87
CA THR A 207 -21.96 -18.75 -29.55
C THR A 207 -21.01 -18.80 -30.74
N GLY A 208 -19.77 -19.23 -30.48
CA GLY A 208 -18.70 -19.30 -31.48
C GLY A 208 -17.95 -17.97 -31.67
N PRO A 209 -16.84 -17.99 -32.45
CA PRO A 209 -15.92 -16.85 -32.58
C PRO A 209 -16.55 -15.61 -33.26
N PHE A 210 -17.69 -15.78 -33.93
CA PHE A 210 -18.42 -14.72 -34.62
C PHE A 210 -19.82 -14.48 -34.05
N CYS A 211 -20.18 -15.13 -32.94
CA CYS A 211 -21.50 -15.02 -32.31
C CYS A 211 -22.61 -15.30 -33.34
N ASN A 212 -22.56 -16.48 -33.94
CA ASN A 212 -23.46 -16.89 -35.02
C ASN A 212 -24.82 -17.30 -34.43
N PRO A 213 -25.96 -16.82 -34.98
CA PRO A 213 -27.31 -17.22 -34.55
C PRO A 213 -27.59 -18.74 -34.59
N ASP A 214 -26.96 -19.49 -35.49
CA ASP A 214 -27.27 -20.91 -35.71
C ASP A 214 -26.30 -21.90 -35.01
N ALA A 215 -25.38 -21.40 -34.19
CA ALA A 215 -24.35 -22.23 -33.58
C ALA A 215 -24.89 -23.11 -32.44
N ASP A 216 -24.62 -24.42 -32.50
CA ASP A 216 -24.90 -25.35 -31.40
C ASP A 216 -23.99 -25.04 -30.19
N PRO A 217 -24.57 -24.58 -29.06
CA PRO A 217 -23.81 -24.19 -27.88
C PRO A 217 -23.10 -25.38 -27.19
N CYS A 218 -23.50 -26.63 -27.46
CA CYS A 218 -22.84 -27.81 -26.90
C CYS A 218 -21.63 -28.29 -27.71
N ARG A 219 -21.46 -27.83 -28.96
CA ARG A 219 -20.38 -28.27 -29.86
C ARG A 219 -18.98 -27.95 -29.33
N SER A 220 -18.85 -26.90 -28.52
CA SER A 220 -17.58 -26.51 -27.88
C SER A 220 -17.23 -27.36 -26.64
N ALA A 221 -18.03 -28.37 -26.31
CA ALA A 221 -17.91 -29.19 -25.10
C ALA A 221 -17.71 -28.33 -23.82
N PRO A 222 -18.65 -27.42 -23.52
CA PRO A 222 -18.51 -26.47 -22.42
C PRO A 222 -18.55 -27.16 -21.04
N CYS A 223 -19.27 -28.27 -20.91
CA CYS A 223 -19.38 -29.04 -19.67
C CYS A 223 -18.12 -29.89 -19.44
N LYS A 224 -17.54 -29.82 -18.24
CA LYS A 224 -16.32 -30.57 -17.86
C LYS A 224 -16.63 -31.75 -16.95
N ASN A 225 -15.61 -32.53 -16.62
CA ASN A 225 -15.69 -33.66 -15.68
C ASN A 225 -16.81 -34.67 -16.02
N ASN A 226 -16.87 -35.04 -17.30
CA ASN A 226 -17.82 -36.02 -17.84
C ASN A 226 -19.31 -35.63 -17.65
N ALA A 227 -19.59 -34.34 -17.48
CA ALA A 227 -20.95 -33.81 -17.40
C ALA A 227 -21.65 -33.79 -18.76
N THR A 228 -22.97 -33.99 -18.76
CA THR A 228 -23.78 -33.97 -19.98
C THR A 228 -24.20 -32.55 -20.35
N CYS A 229 -23.97 -32.13 -21.59
CA CYS A 229 -24.44 -30.85 -22.11
C CYS A 229 -25.85 -31.00 -22.70
N ASN A 230 -26.81 -30.24 -22.16
CA ASN A 230 -28.17 -30.20 -22.66
C ASN A 230 -28.40 -28.88 -23.38
N ARG A 231 -28.71 -28.92 -24.67
CA ARG A 231 -29.04 -27.73 -25.46
C ARG A 231 -30.38 -27.15 -25.01
N MET A 232 -30.42 -25.84 -24.79
CA MET A 232 -31.60 -25.07 -24.42
C MET A 232 -31.78 -23.90 -25.40
N GLY A 233 -32.32 -24.20 -26.58
CA GLY A 233 -32.44 -23.25 -27.69
C GLY A 233 -31.07 -22.78 -28.18
N SER A 234 -30.76 -21.52 -27.93
CA SER A 234 -29.47 -20.90 -28.24
C SER A 234 -28.49 -20.85 -27.04
N THR A 235 -28.87 -21.47 -25.92
CA THR A 235 -28.06 -21.62 -24.70
C THR A 235 -27.87 -23.10 -24.36
N PHE A 236 -27.16 -23.41 -23.27
CA PHE A 236 -26.96 -24.78 -22.80
C PHE A 236 -27.03 -24.86 -21.27
N ARG A 237 -27.27 -26.06 -20.76
CA ARG A 237 -27.18 -26.40 -19.33
C ARG A 237 -26.37 -27.66 -19.14
N CYS A 238 -25.41 -27.64 -18.23
CA CYS A 238 -24.66 -28.83 -17.84
C CYS A 238 -25.39 -29.60 -16.74
N SER A 239 -25.55 -30.91 -16.93
CA SER A 239 -25.93 -31.85 -15.88
C SER A 239 -24.66 -32.44 -15.30
N CYS A 240 -24.26 -31.95 -14.12
CA CYS A 240 -23.01 -32.31 -13.50
C CYS A 240 -23.01 -33.75 -12.98
N HIS A 241 -21.83 -34.38 -13.04
CA HIS A 241 -21.57 -35.60 -12.29
C HIS A 241 -21.73 -35.31 -10.78
N PRO A 242 -22.21 -36.25 -9.95
CA PRO A 242 -22.50 -36.03 -8.52
C PRO A 242 -21.36 -35.50 -7.64
N LEU A 243 -20.13 -35.43 -8.16
CA LEU A 243 -18.94 -34.96 -7.46
C LEU A 243 -18.56 -33.50 -7.81
N TYR A 244 -19.28 -32.90 -8.76
CA TYR A 244 -18.99 -31.56 -9.27
C TYR A 244 -20.22 -30.67 -9.28
N THR A 245 -19.98 -29.37 -9.19
CA THR A 245 -20.98 -28.32 -9.19
C THR A 245 -20.56 -27.13 -10.08
N GLY A 246 -21.40 -26.10 -10.10
CA GLY A 246 -21.22 -24.90 -10.90
C GLY A 246 -21.74 -25.06 -12.34
N GLN A 247 -21.83 -23.93 -13.05
CA GLN A 247 -22.45 -23.84 -14.38
C GLN A 247 -21.81 -24.76 -15.43
N PHE A 248 -20.50 -25.00 -15.31
CA PHE A 248 -19.70 -25.80 -16.22
C PHE A 248 -19.25 -27.15 -15.62
N CYS A 249 -19.69 -27.45 -14.40
CA CYS A 249 -19.32 -28.67 -13.66
C CYS A 249 -17.81 -28.82 -13.42
N ILE A 250 -17.14 -27.70 -13.14
CA ILE A 250 -15.67 -27.65 -12.92
C ILE A 250 -15.35 -27.72 -11.42
N GLU A 251 -16.21 -27.17 -10.58
CA GLU A 251 -15.98 -27.05 -9.14
C GLU A 251 -16.23 -28.40 -8.47
N GLY A 252 -15.27 -28.90 -7.68
CA GLY A 252 -15.51 -30.06 -6.83
C GLY A 252 -16.48 -29.68 -5.70
N ILE A 253 -17.28 -30.65 -5.24
CA ILE A 253 -18.11 -30.45 -4.06
C ILE A 253 -17.22 -30.44 -2.82
N ASP A 254 -17.34 -29.38 -2.01
CA ASP A 254 -16.69 -29.23 -0.71
C ASP A 254 -17.44 -30.08 0.33
N ASP A 255 -16.85 -31.23 0.69
CA ASP A 255 -17.42 -32.19 1.62
C ASP A 255 -17.50 -31.64 3.06
N CYS A 256 -16.65 -30.66 3.40
CA CYS A 256 -16.70 -29.96 4.70
C CYS A 256 -17.94 -29.09 4.86
N LYS A 257 -18.48 -28.53 3.77
CA LYS A 257 -19.74 -27.77 3.79
C LYS A 257 -20.96 -28.68 3.72
N ARG A 258 -20.82 -29.83 3.07
CA ARG A 258 -21.90 -30.82 2.92
C ARG A 258 -22.21 -31.54 4.24
N ALA A 259 -21.17 -31.86 5.02
CA ALA A 259 -21.34 -32.40 6.36
C ALA A 259 -21.59 -31.25 7.36
N SER A 260 -22.70 -31.27 8.11
CA SER A 260 -22.95 -30.26 9.14
C SER A 260 -21.97 -30.41 10.30
N SER A 261 -20.96 -29.53 10.38
CA SER A 261 -19.94 -29.49 11.45
C SER A 261 -19.24 -30.84 11.72
N PRO A 262 -18.47 -31.37 10.74
CA PRO A 262 -17.91 -32.72 10.81
C PRO A 262 -16.79 -32.92 11.84
N CYS A 263 -16.18 -31.83 12.33
CA CYS A 263 -15.07 -31.83 13.28
C CYS A 263 -15.49 -31.25 14.63
N LEU A 264 -15.13 -31.92 15.72
CA LEU A 264 -15.46 -31.54 17.09
C LEU A 264 -14.33 -30.73 17.73
N ASN A 265 -14.60 -30.15 18.92
CA ASN A 265 -13.61 -29.52 19.80
C ASN A 265 -12.70 -28.48 19.12
N GLY A 266 -13.27 -27.69 18.20
CA GLY A 266 -12.53 -26.66 17.46
C GLY A 266 -11.61 -27.19 16.36
N GLY A 267 -11.78 -28.46 15.94
CA GLY A 267 -11.06 -29.02 14.81
C GLY A 267 -11.43 -28.32 13.49
N THR A 268 -10.43 -28.10 12.63
CA THR A 268 -10.62 -27.53 11.29
C THR A 268 -10.89 -28.65 10.30
N CYS A 269 -12.01 -28.57 9.58
CA CYS A 269 -12.31 -29.49 8.48
C CYS A 269 -11.45 -29.14 7.27
N VAL A 270 -10.85 -30.15 6.67
CA VAL A 270 -10.07 -30.05 5.44
C VAL A 270 -10.71 -30.96 4.41
N ASP A 271 -11.15 -30.34 3.31
CA ASP A 271 -11.75 -31.02 2.17
C ASP A 271 -10.71 -31.90 1.46
N LEU A 272 -11.12 -33.10 1.09
CA LEU A 272 -10.33 -34.06 0.31
C LEU A 272 -11.17 -34.53 -0.89
N ILE A 273 -10.52 -35.22 -1.83
CA ILE A 273 -11.23 -35.84 -2.93
C ILE A 273 -12.16 -36.92 -2.36
N ASN A 274 -13.48 -36.70 -2.43
CA ASN A 274 -14.53 -37.63 -2.00
C ASN A 274 -14.52 -37.96 -0.50
N SER A 275 -13.93 -37.09 0.34
CA SER A 275 -13.99 -37.21 1.80
C SER A 275 -13.56 -35.90 2.47
N TYR A 276 -13.49 -35.89 3.79
CA TYR A 276 -12.84 -34.83 4.54
C TYR A 276 -11.96 -35.46 5.62
N TYR A 277 -11.01 -34.69 6.16
CA TYR A 277 -10.37 -35.03 7.43
C TYR A 277 -10.39 -33.85 8.39
N CYS A 278 -10.34 -34.15 9.68
CA CYS A 278 -10.32 -33.13 10.73
C CYS A 278 -8.90 -32.90 11.22
N LYS A 279 -8.42 -31.66 11.08
CA LYS A 279 -7.20 -31.21 11.72
C LYS A 279 -7.52 -30.76 13.15
N CYS A 280 -7.09 -31.53 14.13
CA CYS A 280 -7.43 -31.28 15.53
C CYS A 280 -6.72 -30.07 16.13
N ALA A 281 -7.44 -29.34 16.97
CA ALA A 281 -6.87 -28.29 17.80
C ALA A 281 -5.89 -28.87 18.82
N TYR A 282 -4.99 -28.03 19.35
CA TYR A 282 -4.03 -28.45 20.35
C TYR A 282 -4.73 -29.06 21.57
N GLY A 283 -4.25 -30.21 22.02
CA GLY A 283 -4.86 -30.93 23.13
C GLY A 283 -5.99 -31.88 22.73
N TYR A 284 -6.25 -32.12 21.44
CA TYR A 284 -7.24 -33.09 20.97
C TYR A 284 -6.69 -34.04 19.89
N THR A 285 -7.28 -35.23 19.77
CA THR A 285 -6.96 -36.29 18.80
C THR A 285 -8.21 -37.11 18.42
N GLY A 286 -8.09 -38.05 17.48
CA GLY A 286 -9.20 -38.80 16.89
C GLY A 286 -9.59 -38.30 15.50
N SER A 287 -10.37 -39.09 14.75
CA SER A 287 -10.72 -38.78 13.36
C SER A 287 -11.69 -37.60 13.22
N LYS A 288 -12.41 -37.29 14.28
CA LYS A 288 -13.27 -36.11 14.43
C LYS A 288 -12.81 -35.18 15.55
N CYS A 289 -11.60 -35.38 16.09
CA CYS A 289 -11.04 -34.62 17.22
C CYS A 289 -11.82 -34.80 18.54
N GLU A 290 -12.40 -35.97 18.72
CA GLU A 290 -13.27 -36.33 19.85
C GLU A 290 -12.52 -36.61 21.16
N ASN A 291 -11.22 -36.90 21.11
CA ASN A 291 -10.43 -37.34 22.28
C ASN A 291 -9.55 -36.20 22.81
N GLY A 292 -9.62 -35.89 24.11
CA GLY A 292 -8.70 -34.93 24.76
C GLY A 292 -7.35 -35.55 25.14
N LEU A 293 -6.25 -34.81 24.93
CA LEU A 293 -4.90 -35.18 25.37
C LEU A 293 -4.64 -34.65 26.78
N SER A 294 -4.11 -35.51 27.64
CA SER A 294 -3.69 -35.17 29.00
C SER A 294 -2.53 -34.15 28.97
N ALA A 295 -2.76 -32.94 29.52
CA ALA A 295 -1.77 -31.86 29.54
C ALA A 295 -0.50 -32.23 30.33
N CYS A 296 -0.62 -33.08 31.36
CA CYS A 296 0.50 -33.57 32.15
C CYS A 296 1.43 -34.56 31.43
N LEU A 297 1.06 -35.10 30.25
CA LEU A 297 1.93 -36.01 29.48
C LEU A 297 3.26 -35.36 29.08
N SER A 298 3.27 -34.03 28.94
CA SER A 298 4.46 -33.25 28.60
C SER A 298 5.38 -32.95 29.80
N ALA A 299 5.05 -33.46 31.00
CA ALA A 299 5.75 -33.16 32.26
C ALA A 299 6.04 -31.65 32.45
N PRO A 300 5.02 -30.78 32.43
CA PRO A 300 5.23 -29.34 32.37
C PRO A 300 5.81 -28.75 33.67
N CYS A 301 5.62 -29.40 34.81
CA CYS A 301 6.08 -28.90 36.12
C CYS A 301 7.59 -29.13 36.32
N MET A 302 8.29 -28.06 36.69
CA MET A 302 9.74 -28.08 36.95
C MET A 302 10.03 -28.33 38.43
N ASN A 303 11.30 -28.58 38.75
CA ASN A 303 11.84 -28.69 40.12
C ASN A 303 11.07 -29.68 41.02
N GLY A 304 10.60 -30.79 40.44
CA GLY A 304 9.89 -31.85 41.17
C GLY A 304 8.45 -31.50 41.55
N GLY A 305 7.85 -30.44 40.98
CA GLY A 305 6.44 -30.12 41.21
C GLY A 305 5.49 -31.19 40.68
N GLN A 306 4.40 -31.46 41.41
CA GLN A 306 3.40 -32.45 41.02
C GLN A 306 2.40 -31.85 40.03
N CYS A 307 2.19 -32.52 38.89
CA CYS A 307 1.25 -32.09 37.85
C CYS A 307 -0.14 -32.70 38.05
N SER A 308 -1.19 -31.89 37.92
CA SER A 308 -2.59 -32.31 37.85
C SER A 308 -3.25 -31.79 36.57
N ASN A 309 -4.10 -32.62 35.96
CA ASN A 309 -4.83 -32.24 34.74
C ASN A 309 -6.07 -31.42 35.10
N GLU A 310 -6.31 -30.35 34.35
CA GLU A 310 -7.50 -29.52 34.45
C GLU A 310 -8.07 -29.27 33.04
N GLY A 311 -8.88 -30.22 32.55
CA GLY A 311 -9.37 -30.21 31.16
C GLY A 311 -8.23 -30.40 30.15
N THR A 312 -8.01 -29.42 29.29
CA THR A 312 -6.87 -29.35 28.35
C THR A 312 -5.66 -28.59 28.92
N SER A 313 -5.74 -28.12 30.17
CA SER A 313 -4.69 -27.39 30.88
C SER A 313 -4.07 -28.23 32.01
N PHE A 314 -3.02 -27.72 32.64
CA PHE A 314 -2.34 -28.35 33.78
C PHE A 314 -2.18 -27.37 34.94
N VAL A 315 -2.09 -27.90 36.15
CA VAL A 315 -1.71 -27.16 37.37
C VAL A 315 -0.48 -27.83 37.99
N CYS A 316 0.48 -27.01 38.42
CA CYS A 316 1.69 -27.46 39.10
C CYS A 316 1.65 -27.13 40.59
N HIS A 317 1.73 -28.17 41.42
CA HIS A 317 1.87 -28.04 42.87
C HIS A 317 3.37 -28.04 43.23
N CYS A 318 3.87 -26.86 43.62
CA CYS A 318 5.31 -26.65 43.82
C CYS A 318 5.81 -27.18 45.16
N LEU A 319 7.03 -27.73 45.14
CA LEU A 319 7.76 -28.06 46.36
C LEU A 319 8.14 -26.78 47.13
N PRO A 320 8.40 -26.89 48.45
CA PRO A 320 8.90 -25.78 49.25
C PRO A 320 10.14 -25.16 48.60
N ASN A 321 10.21 -23.83 48.56
CA ASN A 321 11.24 -23.00 47.92
C ASN A 321 11.08 -22.77 46.42
N PHE A 322 10.03 -23.28 45.77
CA PHE A 322 9.75 -22.99 44.37
C PHE A 322 8.39 -22.33 44.17
N TYR A 323 8.30 -21.46 43.17
CA TYR A 323 7.06 -20.75 42.82
C TYR A 323 6.94 -20.48 41.32
N GLY A 324 5.76 -19.99 40.91
CA GLY A 324 5.40 -19.75 39.52
C GLY A 324 4.54 -20.88 38.92
N HIS A 325 3.91 -20.62 37.77
CA HIS A 325 2.95 -21.54 37.14
C HIS A 325 3.52 -22.93 36.79
N ARG A 326 4.85 -23.05 36.67
CA ARG A 326 5.56 -24.31 36.42
C ARG A 326 6.56 -24.63 37.53
N CYS A 327 6.48 -23.96 38.68
CA CYS A 327 7.46 -24.10 39.77
C CYS A 327 8.90 -23.78 39.33
N GLN A 328 9.04 -22.90 38.35
CA GLN A 328 10.30 -22.64 37.66
C GLN A 328 11.23 -21.67 38.40
N PHE A 329 10.72 -20.95 39.39
CA PHE A 329 11.49 -19.96 40.13
C PHE A 329 11.79 -20.43 41.54
N GLU A 330 13.00 -20.18 42.01
CA GLU A 330 13.43 -20.49 43.38
C GLU A 330 13.24 -19.25 44.27
N ASP A 331 12.66 -19.44 45.46
CA ASP A 331 12.49 -18.38 46.44
C ASP A 331 13.78 -18.14 47.24
N LYS A 332 14.54 -17.13 46.80
CA LYS A 332 15.80 -16.73 47.42
C LYS A 332 15.65 -15.98 48.75
N CYS A 333 14.44 -15.51 49.10
CA CYS A 333 14.22 -14.79 50.36
C CYS A 333 14.31 -15.71 51.59
N ARG A 334 14.20 -17.03 51.42
CA ARG A 334 14.38 -17.96 52.55
C ARG A 334 15.82 -17.98 53.09
N SER A 335 16.80 -17.61 52.27
CA SER A 335 18.22 -17.55 52.65
C SER A 335 18.70 -16.14 53.01
N VAL A 336 17.81 -15.13 53.02
CA VAL A 336 18.14 -13.73 53.30
C VAL A 336 17.27 -13.21 54.44
N THR A 337 17.93 -12.76 55.51
CA THR A 337 17.25 -12.10 56.64
C THR A 337 17.46 -10.59 56.54
N CYS A 338 16.35 -9.84 56.49
CA CYS A 338 16.37 -8.38 56.56
C CYS A 338 16.24 -7.95 58.03
N LEU A 339 17.19 -7.14 58.50
CA LEU A 339 17.25 -6.66 59.87
C LEU A 339 16.28 -5.48 60.09
N ASN A 340 16.06 -5.12 61.35
CA ASN A 340 15.28 -3.94 61.76
C ASN A 340 13.88 -3.85 61.14
N GLY A 341 13.22 -5.00 60.92
CA GLY A 341 11.87 -5.07 60.36
C GLY A 341 11.77 -4.88 58.84
N GLY A 342 12.89 -4.97 58.11
CA GLY A 342 12.89 -4.91 56.65
C GLY A 342 12.11 -6.07 56.00
N ARG A 343 11.51 -5.83 54.82
CA ARG A 343 10.80 -6.86 54.04
C ARG A 343 11.68 -7.38 52.91
N CYS A 344 11.87 -8.69 52.82
CA CYS A 344 12.57 -9.31 51.69
C CYS A 344 11.66 -9.42 50.46
N THR A 345 12.20 -9.09 49.29
CA THR A 345 11.55 -9.31 47.99
C THR A 345 12.56 -9.87 47.01
N THR A 346 12.15 -10.83 46.18
CA THR A 346 12.99 -11.34 45.08
C THR A 346 12.71 -10.50 43.83
N THR A 347 13.66 -9.67 43.43
CA THR A 347 13.58 -8.83 42.21
C THR A 347 14.75 -9.17 41.28
N ASN A 348 14.48 -9.39 39.99
CA ASN A 348 15.51 -9.74 38.99
C ASN A 348 16.42 -10.90 39.43
N PHE A 349 15.85 -11.96 39.99
CA PHE A 349 16.56 -13.16 40.46
C PHE A 349 17.51 -12.94 41.64
N VAL A 350 17.43 -11.79 42.33
CA VAL A 350 18.22 -11.48 43.53
C VAL A 350 17.27 -11.11 44.68
N ALA A 351 17.53 -11.67 45.87
CA ALA A 351 16.83 -11.27 47.09
C ALA A 351 17.31 -9.88 47.55
N LYS A 352 16.38 -8.94 47.71
CA LYS A 352 16.61 -7.56 48.12
C LYS A 352 15.76 -7.20 49.33
N CYS A 353 16.38 -6.59 50.33
CA CYS A 353 15.69 -6.03 51.48
C CYS A 353 15.16 -4.63 51.18
N ILE A 354 13.90 -4.39 51.51
CA ILE A 354 13.28 -3.06 51.51
C ILE A 354 13.34 -2.55 52.94
N CYS A 355 14.07 -1.46 53.15
CA CYS A 355 14.37 -0.94 54.48
C CYS A 355 13.35 0.11 54.95
N PRO A 356 13.02 0.15 56.26
CA PRO A 356 12.20 1.21 56.85
C PRO A 356 12.90 2.58 56.81
N LEU A 357 12.11 3.67 56.98
CA LEU A 357 12.51 5.10 56.83
C LEU A 357 13.71 5.60 57.65
N HIS A 358 14.28 4.79 58.55
CA HIS A 358 15.42 5.14 59.39
C HIS A 358 16.60 4.18 59.25
N PHE A 359 16.50 3.21 58.34
CA PHE A 359 17.53 2.22 58.11
C PHE A 359 17.92 2.14 56.63
N LYS A 360 19.21 1.95 56.37
CA LYS A 360 19.80 1.72 55.06
C LYS A 360 20.77 0.53 55.15
N GLY A 361 21.38 0.17 54.02
CA GLY A 361 22.27 -1.00 53.93
C GLY A 361 21.63 -2.16 53.18
N LYS A 362 22.42 -3.19 52.90
CA LYS A 362 21.99 -4.34 52.06
C LYS A 362 20.93 -5.19 52.77
N TYR A 363 21.00 -5.23 54.08
CA TYR A 363 20.13 -5.97 54.99
C TYR A 363 19.44 -5.04 56.00
N CYS A 364 19.42 -3.72 55.76
CA CYS A 364 18.85 -2.70 56.65
C CYS A 364 19.57 -2.55 58.00
N GLU A 365 20.89 -2.72 57.98
CA GLU A 365 21.79 -2.75 59.12
C GLU A 365 22.18 -1.35 59.65
N ASP A 366 22.14 -0.32 58.81
CA ASP A 366 22.69 1.00 59.13
C ASP A 366 21.60 2.04 59.46
N PRO A 367 21.75 2.89 60.49
CA PRO A 367 20.85 4.01 60.73
C PRO A 367 21.00 5.17 59.70
N GLN A 368 19.90 5.80 59.30
CA GLN A 368 19.88 7.00 58.44
C GLN A 368 19.76 8.28 59.30
N ALA A 369 20.70 9.21 59.16
CA ALA A 369 20.78 10.42 60.00
C ALA A 369 19.55 11.35 59.85
N SER A 370 18.98 11.76 60.98
CA SER A 370 17.82 12.64 61.07
C SER A 370 18.18 14.10 60.76
N PHE A 371 17.41 14.75 59.88
CA PHE A 371 17.50 16.19 59.62
C PHE A 371 17.30 16.99 60.91
N LYS A 372 18.24 17.88 61.25
CA LYS A 372 18.13 18.78 62.41
C LYS A 372 17.51 20.10 61.96
N CYS A 373 16.45 20.52 62.65
CA CYS A 373 15.77 21.79 62.39
C CYS A 373 16.71 22.98 62.66
N PRO A 374 16.92 23.87 61.69
CA PRO A 374 17.72 25.08 61.89
C PRO A 374 17.07 26.05 62.89
N GLU A 375 15.73 26.09 62.94
CA GLU A 375 14.96 26.86 63.91
C GLU A 375 13.82 26.00 64.49
N PRO A 376 13.28 26.36 65.68
CA PRO A 376 12.21 25.59 66.32
C PRO A 376 10.97 25.40 65.47
N SER A 377 10.67 26.34 64.57
CA SER A 377 9.52 26.23 63.68
C SER A 377 9.79 26.87 62.32
N GLY A 378 9.26 26.30 61.24
CA GLY A 378 9.39 26.87 59.89
C GLY A 378 9.57 25.83 58.79
N LEU A 379 9.64 26.29 57.54
CA LEU A 379 9.84 25.44 56.36
C LEU A 379 11.28 25.55 55.83
N PHE A 380 11.93 24.40 55.66
CA PHE A 380 13.34 24.28 55.29
C PHE A 380 13.51 23.38 54.07
N PRO A 381 14.39 23.70 53.12
CA PRO A 381 14.63 22.85 51.95
C PRO A 381 15.22 21.49 52.36
N ASP A 382 14.84 20.42 51.68
CA ASP A 382 15.53 19.14 51.80
C ASP A 382 16.88 19.22 51.06
N PRO A 383 18.03 19.05 51.75
CA PRO A 383 19.34 19.14 51.12
C PRO A 383 19.58 18.07 50.04
N GLN A 384 18.75 17.03 49.98
CA GLN A 384 18.86 15.94 49.02
C GLN A 384 17.76 15.96 47.94
N SER A 385 16.78 16.88 48.02
CA SER A 385 15.70 16.91 47.04
C SER A 385 14.99 18.27 46.89
N CYS A 386 14.85 18.75 45.65
CA CYS A 386 14.12 19.98 45.34
C CYS A 386 12.60 19.84 45.50
N ARG A 387 12.11 18.60 45.47
CA ARG A 387 10.67 18.29 45.57
C ARG A 387 10.18 18.09 46.99
N HIS A 388 11.10 18.02 47.94
CA HIS A 388 10.79 17.81 49.34
C HIS A 388 11.28 18.98 50.17
N PHE A 389 10.62 19.22 51.30
CA PHE A 389 11.03 20.19 52.30
C PHE A 389 10.71 19.64 53.68
N TYR A 390 11.35 20.17 54.70
CA TYR A 390 11.08 19.87 56.09
C TYR A 390 10.24 20.98 56.69
N GLN A 391 9.08 20.63 57.24
CA GLN A 391 8.35 21.46 58.17
C GLN A 391 8.86 21.14 59.57
N CYS A 392 9.45 22.12 60.24
CA CYS A 392 9.85 22.00 61.63
C CYS A 392 8.74 22.58 62.52
N ASP A 393 8.36 21.84 63.56
CA ASP A 393 7.51 22.33 64.65
C ASP A 393 8.11 21.84 65.97
N TRP A 394 8.37 22.75 66.92
CA TRP A 394 9.04 22.45 68.20
C TRP A 394 10.35 21.65 68.07
N ASN A 395 11.23 22.04 67.13
CA ASN A 395 12.49 21.34 66.78
C ASN A 395 12.31 19.93 66.17
N ILE A 396 11.09 19.49 65.89
CA ILE A 396 10.80 18.20 65.26
C ILE A 396 10.63 18.42 63.75
N ALA A 397 11.42 17.71 62.95
CA ALA A 397 11.39 17.81 61.49
C ALA A 397 10.40 16.82 60.87
N TYR A 398 9.42 17.33 60.13
CA TYR A 398 8.48 16.57 59.33
C TYR A 398 8.79 16.76 57.85
N ARG A 399 9.20 15.69 57.16
CA ARG A 399 9.42 15.76 55.71
C ARG A 399 8.09 15.84 54.98
N LYS A 400 7.98 16.75 54.02
CA LYS A 400 6.80 17.04 53.21
C LYS A 400 7.18 17.07 51.73
N ASP A 401 6.21 16.74 50.90
CA ASP A 401 6.30 16.74 49.44
C ASP A 401 5.60 17.97 48.86
N CYS A 402 6.21 18.58 47.83
CA CYS A 402 5.50 19.56 47.02
C CYS A 402 4.48 18.87 46.09
N PRO A 403 3.26 19.43 45.96
CA PRO A 403 2.24 18.84 45.10
C PRO A 403 2.63 18.94 43.62
N GLY A 404 2.44 17.83 42.89
CA GLY A 404 2.70 17.76 41.45
C GLY A 404 4.20 17.81 41.11
N ASN A 405 4.54 18.62 40.09
CA ASN A 405 5.92 18.82 39.62
C ASN A 405 6.51 20.16 40.08
N LEU A 406 6.06 20.66 41.23
CA LEU A 406 6.56 21.89 41.83
C LEU A 406 7.80 21.61 42.69
N ASP A 407 8.67 22.60 42.80
CA ASP A 407 9.86 22.54 43.65
C ASP A 407 9.72 23.54 44.80
N PHE A 408 10.33 23.25 45.94
CA PHE A 408 10.24 24.11 47.11
C PHE A 408 11.11 25.36 46.93
N ASN A 409 10.47 26.53 46.87
CA ASN A 409 11.15 27.81 46.80
C ASN A 409 11.67 28.20 48.19
N LYS A 410 12.98 28.11 48.41
CA LYS A 410 13.60 28.40 49.72
C LYS A 410 13.46 29.86 50.18
N VAL A 411 13.24 30.80 49.26
CA VAL A 411 13.11 32.23 49.52
C VAL A 411 11.66 32.57 49.89
N LEU A 412 10.70 32.10 49.08
CA LEU A 412 9.28 32.36 49.30
C LEU A 412 8.61 31.39 50.28
N LYS A 413 9.31 30.30 50.67
CA LYS A 413 8.83 29.26 51.59
C LYS A 413 7.54 28.57 51.12
N VAL A 414 7.38 28.40 49.80
CA VAL A 414 6.22 27.76 49.16
C VAL A 414 6.68 26.85 48.02
N CYS A 415 5.83 25.90 47.64
CA CYS A 415 6.04 25.13 46.41
C CYS A 415 5.71 26.01 45.20
N ASP A 416 6.67 26.19 44.31
CA ASP A 416 6.57 27.06 43.15
C ASP A 416 7.06 26.32 41.90
N TRP A 417 6.84 26.91 40.74
CA TRP A 417 7.34 26.38 39.49
C TRP A 417 8.88 26.35 39.50
N GLN A 418 9.45 25.30 38.93
CA GLN A 418 10.88 25.00 38.99
C GLN A 418 11.78 26.18 38.55
N TYR A 419 11.33 26.94 37.55
CA TYR A 419 12.07 28.12 37.03
C TYR A 419 12.05 29.34 37.96
N ARG A 420 11.19 29.35 38.99
CA ARG A 420 11.12 30.38 40.05
C ARG A 420 11.66 29.91 41.39
N ALA A 421 11.65 28.60 41.64
CA ALA A 421 12.04 28.01 42.92
C ALA A 421 13.55 28.14 43.24
N ASP A 422 14.39 28.44 42.24
CA ASP A 422 15.85 28.59 42.32
C ASP A 422 16.52 27.53 43.24
N CYS A 423 16.16 26.26 42.99
CA CYS A 423 16.65 25.14 43.75
C CYS A 423 18.04 24.70 43.22
N ASN A 424 19.10 25.12 43.91
CA ASN A 424 20.47 24.70 43.63
C ASN A 424 20.87 23.56 44.58
N ILE A 425 20.57 22.32 44.20
CA ILE A 425 21.11 21.13 44.88
C ILE A 425 22.34 20.66 44.10
N GLY A 426 23.52 20.79 44.72
CA GLY A 426 24.77 20.28 44.18
C GLY A 426 25.48 21.18 43.14
N LYS A 427 25.35 22.51 43.23
CA LYS A 427 26.30 23.44 42.60
C LYS A 427 27.27 24.00 43.63
#